data_AF-A0A2T6KF14-F1
#
_entry.id   AF-A0A2T6KF14-F1
#
_cell.length_a   1.000
_cell.length_b   1.000
_cell.length_c   1.000
_cell.angle_alpha   90.00
_cell.angle_beta   90.00
_cell.angle_gamma   90.00
#
_symmetry.space_group_name_H-M   'P 1'
#
loop_
_entity.id
_entity.type
_entity.pdbx_description
1 polymer ?
#
loop_
_entity_poly.entity_id
_entity_poly.type
_entity_poly.pdbx_seq_one_letter_code
_entity_poly.pdbx_strand_id
1 'polypeptide(L)'
;MSKTYSFKKGDPQNKRKSRQTRAATSQTKDLKASLDRIASDERTRELKTTRQAPSLAKGLTDYREKRGLPRTEFAEEFGVTRRALFNYEKGNRTVPGDLLERIVARGDVELSDIFGLPPEPPTQTLRIADAKLAIDVFEAFRAKYPEVVDEDVKFFIAFEIARRPMTFKRTPKVMERVATRIMHTIDEHYRQTGAYLEHEHSRDTDPT
;
A
#
# COMPACT_ATOMS: atom_id res chain seq x y z
N MET A 1 -37.55 55.21 11.67
CA MET A 1 -36.13 55.10 12.06
C MET A 1 -35.44 54.09 11.16
N SER A 2 -34.62 54.53 10.20
CA SER A 2 -33.93 53.66 9.23
C SER A 2 -32.52 53.33 9.75
N LYS A 3 -32.22 52.04 9.92
CA LYS A 3 -30.86 51.57 10.27
C LYS A 3 -30.06 51.40 8.98
N THR A 4 -29.14 52.32 8.72
CA THR A 4 -28.11 52.20 7.68
C THR A 4 -27.07 51.16 8.12
N TYR A 5 -26.98 50.05 7.38
CA TYR A 5 -25.89 49.08 7.53
C TYR A 5 -24.61 49.65 6.90
N SER A 6 -23.62 49.97 7.74
CA SER A 6 -22.27 50.34 7.30
C SER A 6 -21.45 49.08 7.04
N PHE A 7 -21.16 48.82 5.77
CA PHE A 7 -20.20 47.80 5.37
C PHE A 7 -18.78 48.26 5.78
N LYS A 8 -18.23 47.69 6.85
CA LYS A 8 -16.81 47.91 7.22
C LYS A 8 -15.94 47.44 6.05
N LYS A 9 -15.28 48.38 5.36
CA LYS A 9 -14.21 48.10 4.39
C LYS A 9 -13.13 47.28 5.11
N GLY A 10 -13.03 45.99 4.78
CA GLY A 10 -12.00 45.11 5.31
C GLY A 10 -10.61 45.68 5.08
N ASP A 11 -9.79 45.67 6.14
CA ASP A 11 -8.45 46.23 6.21
C ASP A 11 -7.56 45.78 5.02
N PRO A 12 -7.01 46.71 4.22
CA PRO A 12 -6.18 46.39 3.05
C PRO A 12 -4.93 45.58 3.40
N GLN A 13 -4.42 45.67 4.64
CA GLN A 13 -3.29 44.83 5.07
C GLN A 13 -3.68 43.35 5.20
N ASN A 14 -4.91 43.05 5.62
CA ASN A 14 -5.41 41.68 5.77
C ASN A 14 -5.66 41.02 4.39
N LYS A 15 -6.14 41.79 3.41
CA LYS A 15 -6.25 41.33 2.01
C LYS A 15 -4.88 41.01 1.39
N ARG A 16 -3.85 41.81 1.66
CA ARG A 16 -2.47 41.57 1.18
C ARG A 16 -1.86 40.30 1.77
N LYS A 17 -1.97 40.09 3.09
CA LYS A 17 -1.49 38.86 3.75
C LYS A 17 -2.18 37.61 3.20
N SER A 18 -3.50 37.64 2.98
CA SER A 18 -4.22 36.48 2.39
C SER A 18 -3.85 36.19 0.93
N ARG A 19 -3.48 37.22 0.15
CA ARG A 19 -2.99 37.06 -1.23
C ARG A 19 -1.58 36.48 -1.26
N GLN A 20 -0.70 36.94 -0.37
CA GLN A 20 0.65 36.42 -0.24
C GLN A 20 0.65 34.94 0.18
N THR A 21 -0.20 34.56 1.14
CA THR A 21 -0.32 33.15 1.55
C THR A 21 -0.86 32.28 0.42
N ARG A 22 -1.87 32.74 -0.33
CA ARG A 22 -2.40 32.01 -1.50
C ARG A 22 -1.37 31.86 -2.63
N ALA A 23 -0.58 32.90 -2.90
CA ALA A 23 0.48 32.86 -3.90
C ALA A 23 1.59 31.87 -3.49
N ALA A 24 2.00 31.85 -2.22
CA ALA A 24 2.96 30.88 -1.70
C ALA A 24 2.42 29.44 -1.76
N THR A 25 1.14 29.22 -1.42
CA THR A 25 0.49 27.89 -1.59
C THR A 25 0.41 27.47 -3.06
N SER A 26 0.20 28.39 -4.00
CA SER A 26 0.22 28.09 -5.43
C SER A 26 1.62 27.71 -5.91
N GLN A 27 2.63 28.52 -5.59
CA GLN A 27 4.01 28.29 -5.98
C GLN A 27 4.57 26.96 -5.43
N THR A 28 4.23 26.62 -4.18
CA THR A 28 4.62 25.33 -3.58
C THR A 28 3.93 24.13 -4.25
N LYS A 29 2.66 24.29 -4.68
CA LYS A 29 1.95 23.26 -5.44
C LYS A 29 2.56 23.06 -6.84
N ASP A 30 2.92 24.14 -7.51
CA ASP A 30 3.53 24.12 -8.84
C ASP A 30 4.94 23.50 -8.79
N LEU A 31 5.73 23.85 -7.77
CA LEU A 31 7.05 23.24 -7.53
C LEU A 31 6.93 21.74 -7.26
N LYS A 32 5.97 21.32 -6.41
CA LYS A 32 5.72 19.91 -6.13
C LYS A 32 5.38 19.14 -7.41
N ALA A 33 4.47 19.67 -8.23
CA ALA A 33 4.10 19.05 -9.50
C ALA A 33 5.29 18.94 -10.48
N SER A 34 6.19 19.94 -10.48
CA SER A 34 7.41 19.90 -11.29
C SER A 34 8.38 18.81 -10.83
N LEU A 35 8.61 18.71 -9.51
CA LEU A 35 9.46 17.67 -8.92
C LEU A 35 8.89 16.26 -9.17
N ASP A 36 7.57 16.09 -9.03
CA ASP A 36 6.89 14.81 -9.32
C ASP A 36 7.11 14.37 -10.78
N ARG A 37 7.11 15.32 -11.74
CA ARG A 37 7.41 15.03 -13.15
C ARG A 37 8.86 14.61 -13.37
N ILE A 38 9.82 15.37 -12.80
CA ILE A 38 11.24 15.05 -12.91
C ILE A 38 11.52 13.64 -12.37
N ALA A 39 10.98 13.33 -11.18
CA ALA A 39 11.11 12.01 -10.58
C ALA A 39 10.49 10.89 -11.45
N SER A 40 9.33 11.16 -12.08
CA SER A 40 8.69 10.21 -13.00
C SER A 40 9.54 9.97 -14.27
N ASP A 41 10.15 11.02 -14.81
CA ASP A 41 11.00 10.93 -16.00
C ASP A 41 12.31 10.19 -15.70
N GLU A 42 12.94 10.48 -14.56
CA GLU A 42 14.12 9.76 -14.08
C GLU A 42 13.82 8.26 -13.89
N ARG A 43 12.70 7.93 -13.22
CA ARG A 43 12.23 6.55 -13.08
C ARG A 43 12.01 5.89 -14.44
N THR A 44 11.40 6.59 -15.38
CA THR A 44 11.16 6.04 -16.74
C THR A 44 12.47 5.74 -17.45
N ARG A 45 13.49 6.59 -17.30
CA ARG A 45 14.83 6.36 -17.88
C ARG A 45 15.51 5.15 -17.24
N GLU A 46 15.48 5.06 -15.91
CA GLU A 46 16.04 3.93 -15.16
C GLU A 46 15.36 2.60 -15.56
N LEU A 47 14.03 2.57 -15.66
CA LEU A 47 13.31 1.37 -16.06
C LEU A 47 13.63 0.95 -17.49
N LYS A 48 13.85 1.90 -18.41
CA LYS A 48 14.26 1.58 -19.78
C LYS A 48 15.65 0.93 -19.86
N THR A 49 16.56 1.26 -18.94
CA THR A 49 17.92 0.70 -18.94
C THR A 49 18.02 -0.60 -18.16
N THR A 50 17.23 -0.78 -17.10
CA THR A 50 17.36 -1.90 -16.17
C THR A 50 16.36 -3.03 -16.41
N ARG A 51 15.20 -2.78 -17.03
CA ARG A 51 14.17 -3.82 -17.19
C ARG A 51 14.57 -4.87 -18.22
N GLN A 52 14.34 -6.12 -17.85
CA GLN A 52 14.25 -7.22 -18.80
C GLN A 52 13.05 -7.00 -19.74
N ALA A 53 13.18 -7.47 -20.98
CA ALA A 53 12.09 -7.43 -21.94
C ALA A 53 10.90 -8.25 -21.42
N PRO A 54 9.65 -7.73 -21.49
CA PRO A 54 8.48 -8.48 -21.09
C PRO A 54 8.34 -9.75 -21.94
N SER A 55 7.98 -10.86 -21.30
CA SER A 55 7.75 -12.14 -21.96
C SER A 55 6.46 -12.75 -21.46
N LEU A 56 5.44 -12.64 -22.30
CA LEU A 56 4.12 -13.17 -22.00
C LEU A 56 4.11 -14.71 -22.00
N ALA A 57 4.95 -15.33 -22.83
CA ALA A 57 5.15 -16.77 -22.85
C ALA A 57 5.70 -17.29 -21.50
N LYS A 58 6.70 -16.59 -20.95
CA LYS A 58 7.28 -16.90 -19.64
C LYS A 58 6.27 -16.65 -18.53
N GLY A 59 5.66 -15.47 -18.47
CA GLY A 59 4.71 -15.14 -17.41
C GLY A 59 3.47 -16.03 -17.40
N LEU A 60 2.98 -16.45 -18.56
CA LEU A 60 1.89 -17.45 -18.65
C LEU A 60 2.31 -18.82 -18.10
N THR A 61 3.54 -19.24 -18.39
CA THR A 61 4.11 -20.49 -17.85
C THR A 61 4.25 -20.41 -16.33
N ASP A 62 4.84 -19.33 -15.84
CA ASP A 62 5.06 -19.09 -14.41
C ASP A 62 3.72 -19.02 -13.66
N TYR A 63 2.71 -18.36 -14.24
CA TYR A 63 1.37 -18.31 -13.67
C TYR A 63 0.72 -19.70 -13.55
N ARG A 64 0.78 -20.51 -14.62
CA ARG A 64 0.26 -21.89 -14.57
C ARG A 64 1.00 -22.73 -13.52
N GLU A 65 2.32 -22.61 -13.43
CA GLU A 65 3.15 -23.39 -12.52
C GLU A 65 2.98 -22.98 -11.06
N LYS A 66 2.84 -21.68 -10.78
CA LYS A 66 2.46 -21.17 -9.45
C LYS A 66 1.13 -21.77 -8.96
N ARG A 67 0.22 -22.05 -9.88
CA ARG A 67 -1.06 -22.72 -9.58
C ARG A 67 -0.96 -24.25 -9.52
N GLY A 68 0.20 -24.83 -9.81
CA GLY A 68 0.40 -26.28 -9.82
C GLY A 68 -0.41 -27.01 -10.89
N LEU A 69 -0.90 -26.31 -11.92
CA LEU A 69 -1.80 -26.90 -12.91
C LEU A 69 -1.05 -27.54 -14.07
N PRO A 70 -1.47 -28.74 -14.53
CA PRO A 70 -1.04 -29.25 -15.81
C PRO A 70 -1.65 -28.41 -16.95
N ARG A 71 -1.00 -28.45 -18.12
CA ARG A 71 -1.44 -27.70 -19.30
C ARG A 71 -2.86 -28.07 -19.77
N THR A 72 -3.31 -29.30 -19.50
CA THR A 72 -4.65 -29.76 -19.86
C THR A 72 -5.72 -29.01 -19.06
N GLU A 73 -5.61 -29.04 -17.74
CA GLU A 73 -6.56 -28.39 -16.83
C GLU A 73 -6.56 -26.87 -17.01
N PHE A 74 -5.38 -26.27 -17.16
CA PHE A 74 -5.29 -24.83 -17.43
C PHE A 74 -5.96 -24.46 -18.76
N ALA A 75 -5.75 -25.28 -19.80
CA ALA A 75 -6.35 -25.03 -21.11
C ALA A 75 -7.88 -25.16 -21.06
N GLU A 76 -8.39 -26.18 -20.38
CA GLU A 76 -9.83 -26.39 -20.17
C GLU A 76 -10.47 -25.24 -19.39
N GLU A 77 -9.84 -24.82 -18.30
CA GLU A 77 -10.33 -23.73 -17.44
C GLU A 77 -10.51 -22.41 -18.20
N PHE A 78 -9.58 -22.10 -19.11
CA PHE A 78 -9.63 -20.87 -19.89
C PHE A 78 -10.18 -21.06 -21.31
N GLY A 79 -10.76 -22.23 -21.62
CA GLY A 79 -11.44 -22.49 -22.88
C GLY A 79 -10.53 -22.45 -24.11
N VAL A 80 -9.27 -22.86 -23.97
CA VAL A 80 -8.30 -22.97 -25.07
C VAL A 80 -7.89 -24.43 -25.28
N THR A 81 -7.36 -24.75 -26.45
CA THR A 81 -6.82 -26.11 -26.66
C THR A 81 -5.46 -26.25 -25.99
N ARG A 82 -5.16 -27.44 -25.45
CA ARG A 82 -3.83 -27.76 -24.89
C ARG A 82 -2.68 -27.42 -25.86
N ARG A 83 -2.88 -27.69 -27.16
CA ARG A 83 -1.89 -27.37 -28.22
C ARG A 83 -1.70 -25.86 -28.39
N ALA A 84 -2.77 -25.08 -28.32
CA ALA A 84 -2.68 -23.63 -28.36
C ALA A 84 -1.89 -23.10 -27.15
N LEU A 85 -2.24 -23.55 -25.94
CA LEU A 85 -1.52 -23.21 -24.71
C LEU A 85 -0.03 -23.54 -24.80
N PHE A 86 0.34 -24.73 -25.29
CA PHE A 86 1.74 -25.10 -25.50
C PHE A 86 2.47 -24.10 -26.42
N ASN A 87 1.86 -23.69 -27.53
CA ASN A 87 2.46 -22.73 -28.44
C ASN A 87 2.57 -21.32 -27.84
N TYR A 88 1.61 -20.94 -26.99
CA TYR A 88 1.65 -19.68 -26.24
C TYR A 88 2.82 -19.65 -25.26
N GLU A 89 2.95 -20.68 -24.42
CA GLU A 89 4.03 -20.80 -23.44
C GLU A 89 5.42 -20.92 -24.06
N LYS A 90 5.52 -21.45 -25.27
CA LYS A 90 6.79 -21.49 -26.03
C LYS A 90 7.09 -20.19 -26.79
N GLY A 91 6.14 -19.25 -26.86
CA GLY A 91 6.28 -18.04 -27.67
C GLY A 91 6.17 -18.29 -29.18
N ASN A 92 5.76 -19.49 -29.60
CA ASN A 92 5.56 -19.85 -31.01
C ASN A 92 4.28 -19.24 -31.59
N ARG A 93 3.36 -18.81 -30.73
CA ARG A 93 2.11 -18.15 -31.11
C ARG A 93 1.81 -17.01 -30.15
N THR A 94 1.29 -15.92 -30.68
CA THR A 94 0.80 -14.80 -29.87
C THR A 94 -0.42 -15.21 -29.04
N VAL A 95 -0.48 -14.71 -27.81
CA VAL A 95 -1.61 -14.98 -26.92
C VAL A 95 -2.78 -14.07 -27.28
N PRO A 96 -3.98 -14.64 -27.49
CA PRO A 96 -5.18 -13.84 -27.72
C PRO A 96 -5.52 -12.92 -26.54
N GLY A 97 -6.00 -11.71 -26.82
CA GLY A 97 -6.37 -10.74 -25.79
C GLY A 97 -7.51 -11.22 -24.88
N ASP A 98 -8.49 -11.93 -25.44
CA ASP A 98 -9.60 -12.55 -24.70
C ASP A 98 -9.14 -13.61 -23.70
N LEU A 99 -8.03 -14.31 -23.97
CA LEU A 99 -7.41 -15.20 -22.99
C LEU A 99 -6.85 -14.41 -21.80
N LEU A 100 -6.19 -13.28 -22.05
CA LEU A 100 -5.64 -12.43 -20.98
C LEU A 100 -6.77 -11.84 -20.14
N GLU A 101 -7.85 -11.38 -20.77
CA GLU A 101 -9.03 -10.87 -20.07
C GLU A 101 -9.62 -11.92 -19.12
N ARG A 102 -9.79 -13.17 -19.59
CA ARG A 102 -10.28 -14.26 -18.74
C ARG A 102 -9.34 -14.59 -17.58
N ILE A 103 -8.03 -14.57 -17.81
CA ILE A 103 -7.03 -14.81 -16.75
C ILE A 103 -7.12 -13.69 -15.70
N VAL A 104 -7.12 -12.43 -16.11
CA VAL A 104 -7.18 -11.28 -15.19
C VAL A 104 -8.52 -11.20 -14.46
N ALA A 105 -9.64 -11.53 -15.13
CA ALA A 105 -10.97 -11.52 -14.52
C ALA A 105 -11.11 -12.47 -13.32
N ARG A 106 -10.23 -13.46 -13.20
CA ARG A 106 -10.16 -14.34 -12.03
C ARG A 106 -9.67 -13.62 -10.76
N GLY A 107 -8.83 -12.60 -10.91
CA GLY A 107 -8.38 -11.74 -9.81
C GLY A 107 -7.27 -12.33 -8.91
N ASP A 108 -6.62 -13.43 -9.31
CA ASP A 108 -5.51 -14.04 -8.56
C ASP A 108 -4.13 -13.75 -9.16
N VAL A 109 -4.06 -12.93 -10.21
CA VAL A 109 -2.82 -12.56 -10.90
C VAL A 109 -2.91 -11.15 -11.45
N GLU A 110 -1.81 -10.41 -11.37
CA GLU A 110 -1.67 -9.08 -11.96
C GLU A 110 -1.12 -9.17 -13.38
N LEU A 111 -1.45 -8.19 -14.22
CA LEU A 111 -0.93 -8.13 -15.60
C LEU A 111 0.61 -8.16 -15.62
N SER A 112 1.28 -7.50 -14.68
CA SER A 112 2.74 -7.51 -14.58
C SER A 112 3.30 -8.93 -14.48
N ASP A 113 2.65 -9.80 -13.71
CA ASP A 113 3.08 -11.19 -13.54
C ASP A 113 2.90 -11.97 -14.85
N ILE A 114 1.79 -11.75 -15.56
CA ILE A 114 1.52 -12.40 -16.85
C ILE A 114 2.54 -11.97 -17.92
N PHE A 115 3.03 -10.73 -17.86
CA PHE A 115 4.10 -10.24 -18.74
C PHE A 115 5.50 -10.67 -18.29
N GLY A 116 5.61 -11.46 -17.21
CA GLY A 116 6.90 -11.91 -16.66
C GLY A 116 7.75 -10.75 -16.13
N LEU A 117 7.12 -9.64 -15.77
CA LEU A 117 7.78 -8.47 -15.22
C LEU A 117 7.87 -8.62 -13.70
N PRO A 118 9.01 -8.27 -13.09
CA PRO A 118 9.09 -8.19 -11.64
C PRO A 118 8.11 -7.12 -11.13
N PRO A 119 7.56 -7.28 -9.90
CA PRO A 119 6.70 -6.28 -9.30
C PRO A 119 7.43 -4.94 -9.25
N GLU A 120 6.73 -3.86 -9.60
CA GLU A 120 7.33 -2.54 -9.51
C GLU A 120 7.64 -2.22 -8.05
N PRO A 121 8.86 -1.77 -7.73
CA PRO A 121 9.12 -1.28 -6.39
C PRO A 121 8.22 -0.07 -6.11
N PRO A 122 7.68 0.04 -4.88
CA PRO A 122 6.85 1.17 -4.49
C PRO A 122 7.64 2.47 -4.69
N THR A 123 6.95 3.52 -5.15
CA THR A 123 7.57 4.83 -5.34
C THR A 123 8.09 5.38 -4.02
N GLN A 124 9.11 6.24 -4.06
CA GLN A 124 9.66 6.88 -2.86
C GLN A 124 8.57 7.59 -2.05
N THR A 125 7.65 8.29 -2.73
CA THR A 125 6.51 8.97 -2.11
C THR A 125 5.62 8.01 -1.33
N LEU A 126 5.36 6.81 -1.87
CA LEU A 126 4.58 5.78 -1.18
C LEU A 126 5.34 5.21 0.01
N ARG A 127 6.63 4.90 -0.15
CA ARG A 127 7.47 4.43 0.97
C ARG A 127 7.49 5.43 2.13
N ILE A 128 7.59 6.73 1.82
CA ILE A 128 7.52 7.80 2.82
C ILE A 128 6.12 7.86 3.46
N ALA A 129 5.05 7.74 2.67
CA ALA A 129 3.69 7.78 3.18
C ALA A 129 3.41 6.60 4.14
N ASP A 130 3.84 5.39 3.78
CA ASP A 130 3.69 4.18 4.59
C ASP A 130 4.53 4.26 5.86
N ALA A 131 5.79 4.71 5.75
CA ALA A 131 6.65 4.92 6.92
C ALA A 131 6.06 5.94 7.90
N LYS A 132 5.52 7.05 7.41
CA LYS A 132 4.83 8.03 8.27
C LYS A 132 3.61 7.43 8.94
N LEU A 133 2.81 6.64 8.22
CA LEU A 133 1.65 5.97 8.80
C LEU A 133 2.08 4.96 9.88
N ALA A 134 3.20 4.27 9.69
CA ALA A 134 3.75 3.35 10.69
C ALA A 134 4.16 4.06 11.96
N ILE A 135 4.80 5.23 11.83
CA ILE A 135 5.13 6.08 12.97
C ILE A 135 3.84 6.55 13.67
N ASP A 136 2.87 7.09 12.92
CA ASP A 136 1.59 7.57 13.48
C ASP A 136 0.86 6.46 14.28
N VAL A 137 0.84 5.23 13.75
CA VAL A 137 0.22 4.08 14.42
C VAL A 137 1.03 3.62 15.62
N PHE A 138 2.36 3.59 15.52
CA PHE A 138 3.23 3.21 16.63
C PHE A 138 3.12 4.18 17.80
N GLU A 139 3.11 5.49 17.54
CA GLU A 139 2.89 6.51 18.58
C GLU A 139 1.53 6.33 19.26
N ALA A 140 0.46 6.12 18.48
CA ALA A 140 -0.87 5.87 19.03
C ALA A 140 -0.93 4.55 19.83
N PHE A 141 -0.18 3.53 19.41
CA PHE A 141 -0.06 2.26 20.12
C PHE A 141 0.67 2.44 21.45
N ARG A 142 1.85 3.05 21.46
CA ARG A 142 2.65 3.32 22.67
C ARG A 142 1.89 4.19 23.68
N ALA A 143 1.11 5.17 23.21
CA ALA A 143 0.29 6.00 24.07
C ALA A 143 -0.81 5.21 24.79
N LYS A 144 -1.25 4.08 24.21
CA LYS A 144 -2.35 3.25 24.74
C LYS A 144 -1.86 2.01 25.49
N TYR A 145 -0.76 1.41 25.06
CA TYR A 145 -0.17 0.18 25.58
C TYR A 145 1.34 0.37 25.84
N PRO A 146 1.74 1.22 26.79
CA PRO A 146 3.14 1.52 27.08
C PRO A 146 3.95 0.31 27.59
N GLU A 147 3.28 -0.70 28.13
CA GLU A 147 3.85 -1.91 28.75
C GLU A 147 4.34 -2.96 27.74
N VAL A 148 3.93 -2.87 26.47
CA VAL A 148 4.26 -3.87 25.46
C VAL A 148 5.67 -3.61 24.89
N VAL A 149 6.45 -4.68 24.71
CA VAL A 149 7.81 -4.62 24.18
C VAL A 149 7.81 -4.27 22.69
N ASP A 150 8.70 -3.35 22.29
CA ASP A 150 8.69 -2.73 20.97
C ASP A 150 8.99 -3.69 19.80
N GLU A 151 9.73 -4.78 20.06
CA GLU A 151 10.22 -5.68 19.00
C GLU A 151 9.07 -6.47 18.35
N ASP A 152 8.13 -6.94 19.17
CA ASP A 152 6.96 -7.69 18.70
C ASP A 152 5.97 -6.76 17.97
N VAL A 153 5.77 -5.56 18.51
CA VAL A 153 4.80 -4.58 18.00
C VAL A 153 5.16 -4.09 16.59
N LYS A 154 6.45 -3.90 16.30
CA LYS A 154 6.92 -3.40 15.00
C LYS A 154 6.47 -4.29 13.84
N PHE A 155 6.55 -5.61 14.00
CA PHE A 155 6.15 -6.54 12.96
C PHE A 155 4.64 -6.45 12.67
N PHE A 156 3.81 -6.47 13.72
CA PHE A 156 2.35 -6.40 13.55
C PHE A 156 1.88 -5.05 13.00
N ILE A 157 2.52 -3.95 13.38
CA ILE A 157 2.25 -2.63 12.79
C ILE A 157 2.58 -2.62 11.30
N ALA A 158 3.78 -3.10 10.92
CA ALA A 158 4.19 -3.16 9.52
C ALA A 158 3.20 -4.00 8.69
N PHE A 159 2.80 -5.16 9.21
CA PHE A 159 1.83 -6.05 8.58
C PHE A 159 0.44 -5.39 8.43
N GLU A 160 -0.07 -4.77 9.50
CA GLU A 160 -1.39 -4.13 9.47
C GLU A 160 -1.44 -2.93 8.51
N ILE A 161 -0.31 -2.22 8.33
CA ILE A 161 -0.22 -1.09 7.40
C ILE A 161 -0.14 -1.55 5.96
N ALA A 162 0.64 -2.60 5.67
CA ALA A 162 0.75 -3.15 4.33
C ALA A 162 -0.60 -3.60 3.75
N ARG A 163 -1.56 -3.96 4.60
CA ARG A 163 -2.92 -4.38 4.19
C ARG A 163 -3.89 -3.23 3.95
N ARG A 164 -3.52 -1.98 4.27
CA ARG A 164 -4.44 -0.84 4.21
C ARG A 164 -4.43 -0.15 2.85
N PRO A 165 -5.59 0.32 2.37
CA PRO A 165 -5.66 1.09 1.13
C PRO A 165 -5.01 2.47 1.30
N MET A 166 -4.44 3.01 0.22
CA MET A 166 -3.80 4.34 0.22
C MET A 166 -4.74 5.48 0.65
N THR A 167 -6.06 5.29 0.54
CA THR A 167 -7.08 6.28 0.93
C THR A 167 -7.35 6.31 2.44
N PHE A 168 -6.55 5.60 3.24
CA PHE A 168 -6.72 5.47 4.67
C PHE A 168 -6.61 6.82 5.40
N LYS A 169 -7.65 7.15 6.19
CA LYS A 169 -7.74 8.42 6.92
C LYS A 169 -6.87 8.41 8.18
N ARG A 170 -6.03 9.42 8.32
CA ARG A 170 -5.15 9.63 9.49
C ARG A 170 -5.80 10.57 10.50
N THR A 171 -6.74 10.04 11.28
CA THR A 171 -7.31 10.78 12.42
C THR A 171 -6.97 10.08 13.72
N PRO A 172 -6.84 10.81 14.85
CA PRO A 172 -6.47 10.20 16.14
C PRO A 172 -7.36 9.02 16.52
N LYS A 173 -8.69 9.18 16.41
CA LYS A 173 -9.68 8.12 16.68
C LYS A 173 -9.56 6.91 15.74
N VAL A 174 -9.07 7.11 14.52
CA VAL A 174 -8.80 6.00 13.59
C VAL A 174 -7.51 5.28 14.02
N MET A 175 -6.43 6.01 14.32
CA MET A 175 -5.17 5.42 14.76
C MET A 175 -5.33 4.60 16.04
N GLU A 176 -6.11 5.10 17.00
CA GLU A 176 -6.39 4.39 18.25
C GLU A 176 -7.14 3.06 18.02
N ARG A 177 -8.08 3.03 17.07
CA ARG A 177 -8.77 1.80 16.66
C ARG A 177 -7.82 0.83 15.98
N VAL A 178 -6.88 1.32 15.17
CA VAL A 178 -5.84 0.48 14.58
C VAL A 178 -4.97 -0.14 15.67
N ALA A 179 -4.49 0.66 16.62
CA ALA A 179 -3.67 0.17 17.73
C ALA A 179 -4.39 -0.93 18.53
N THR A 180 -5.68 -0.74 18.82
CA THR A 180 -6.50 -1.74 19.52
C THR A 180 -6.61 -3.05 18.74
N ARG A 181 -6.76 -2.97 17.42
CA ARG A 181 -6.80 -4.16 16.57
C ARG A 181 -5.46 -4.89 16.55
N ILE A 182 -4.37 -4.14 16.50
CA ILE A 182 -3.01 -4.70 16.53
C ILE A 182 -2.79 -5.46 17.83
N MET A 183 -3.19 -4.89 18.98
CA MET A 183 -3.10 -5.58 20.27
C MET A 183 -3.87 -6.90 20.27
N HIS A 184 -5.09 -6.92 19.73
CA HIS A 184 -5.85 -8.16 19.60
C HIS A 184 -5.13 -9.22 18.74
N THR A 185 -4.51 -8.81 17.63
CA THR A 185 -3.74 -9.72 16.78
C THR A 185 -2.49 -10.26 17.49
N ILE A 186 -1.81 -9.43 18.27
CA ILE A 186 -0.67 -9.82 19.11
C ILE A 186 -1.12 -10.86 20.15
N ASP A 187 -2.19 -10.56 20.89
CA ASP A 187 -2.75 -11.47 21.90
C ASP A 187 -3.14 -12.82 21.30
N GLU A 188 -3.79 -12.81 20.14
CA GLU A 188 -4.20 -14.01 19.42
C GLU A 188 -2.99 -14.84 18.98
N HIS A 189 -1.94 -14.18 18.47
CA HIS A 189 -0.70 -14.84 18.07
C HIS A 189 -0.05 -15.55 19.26
N TYR A 190 0.14 -14.86 20.39
CA TYR A 190 0.76 -15.44 21.58
C TYR A 190 -0.07 -16.56 22.21
N ARG A 191 -1.40 -16.46 22.19
CA ARG A 191 -2.28 -17.56 22.61
C ARG A 191 -2.11 -18.80 21.74
N GLN A 192 -1.97 -18.62 20.42
CA GLN A 192 -1.80 -19.72 19.48
C GLN A 192 -0.42 -20.38 19.55
N THR A 193 0.63 -19.60 19.84
CA THR A 193 1.99 -20.12 19.96
C THR A 193 2.33 -20.67 21.34
N GLY A 194 1.46 -20.47 22.34
CA GLY A 194 1.67 -20.92 23.72
C GLY A 194 2.73 -20.10 24.48
N ALA A 195 3.32 -19.09 23.84
CA ALA A 195 4.20 -18.12 24.46
C ALA A 195 3.35 -17.01 25.08
N TYR A 196 2.67 -17.28 26.20
CA TYR A 196 2.04 -16.19 26.93
C TYR A 196 3.11 -15.17 27.32
N LEU A 197 2.82 -13.88 27.13
CA LEU A 197 3.50 -12.83 27.88
C LEU A 197 3.33 -13.19 29.36
N GLU A 198 4.39 -13.68 30.00
CA GLU A 198 4.49 -13.76 31.45
C GLU A 198 4.48 -12.31 31.97
N HIS A 199 3.32 -11.66 31.91
CA HIS A 199 3.04 -10.53 32.77
C HIS A 199 2.85 -11.11 34.15
N GLU A 200 3.98 -11.31 34.84
CA GLU A 200 4.02 -11.53 36.27
C GLU A 200 3.11 -10.48 36.91
N HIS A 201 1.93 -10.94 37.31
CA HIS A 201 1.26 -10.36 38.44
C HIS A 201 2.20 -10.59 39.63
N SER A 202 3.11 -9.65 39.87
CA SER A 202 3.50 -9.31 41.24
C SER A 202 2.23 -8.84 41.95
N ARG A 203 1.37 -9.80 42.30
CA ARG A 203 0.52 -9.67 43.47
C ARG A 203 1.49 -9.62 44.61
N ASP A 204 1.49 -8.47 45.28
CA ASP A 204 1.84 -8.34 46.68
C ASP A 204 1.39 -9.62 47.42
N THR A 205 2.36 -10.50 47.62
CA THR A 205 2.34 -11.39 48.76
C THR A 205 3.33 -10.75 49.69
N ASP A 206 2.80 -9.90 50.57
CA ASP A 206 3.43 -9.67 51.86
C ASP A 206 3.64 -11.03 52.53
N PRO A 207 4.83 -11.26 53.09
CA PRO A 207 4.87 -11.87 54.39
C PRO A 207 5.92 -11.15 55.25
N THR A 208 5.49 -10.35 56.22
CA THR A 208 5.45 -10.69 57.67
C THR A 208 5.33 -9.42 58.53
#